data_AF-A0A0D0AN22-F1
#
_entry.id   AF-A0A0D0AN22-F1
#
_cell.length_a   1.000
_cell.length_b   1.000
_cell.length_c   1.000
_cell.angle_alpha   90.00
_cell.angle_beta   90.00
_cell.angle_gamma   90.00
#
_symmetry.space_group_name_H-M   'P 1'
#
loop_
_entity.id
_entity.type
_entity.pdbx_description
1 polymer ?
#
loop_
_entity_poly.entity_id
_entity_poly.type
_entity_poly.pdbx_seq_one_letter_code
_entity_poly.pdbx_strand_id
1 'polypeptide(L)'
;AHWHRQADGTLKQGVLRKWAHNCTASFDIYVPEDIVACPQILVLCTNPHSHPPPVPVKTPPPLIDIFHGLISLMKWKLADATPRRIYLDTAFVEGLHQVLDWKFPGGRDAMLQDLHPSFANLDHVRRLINVMRSTTYPSGTGFEGACRLANEHASLPLEQRYVRCAETHVIERGVELKLVVCMTSRMSSHLVQAKRLSIDTSFKRAQGWQEFEIESWDTEHCRSVVSARAFTTSQSAKAHLILFQRIFDIASADTGLSFSFRHIHGFGCEIVIADSHKGQGLGLGMYCVQLSRSISTPCTYEPHRRLCDLSPYDHLRCFYRLCVAHFKRNVHALRTYVSDEVYSAMLSLATCEEHPDIQRTLNTIRRGGPKAAAWLKDKLEGTKFALPALYQPMSLIPLALWKASPSTTNGNEQAHRNAYREGVHLTLLAGIMKGMKFDQGATSSMDVHATFGVSTRDQEATQVYRATRCIVRQ
;
A
#
# COMPACT_ATOMS: atom_id res chain seq x y z
N ALA A 1 26.85 30.05 -4.75
CA ALA A 1 27.96 30.91 -4.31
C ALA A 1 28.54 30.34 -3.02
N HIS A 2 29.82 29.97 -3.01
CA HIS A 2 30.46 29.32 -1.86
C HIS A 2 31.03 30.39 -0.91
N TRP A 3 30.31 30.64 0.17
CA TRP A 3 30.69 31.56 1.24
C TRP A 3 31.46 30.80 2.32
N HIS A 4 32.62 31.32 2.70
CA HIS A 4 33.47 30.74 3.74
C HIS A 4 33.54 31.70 4.93
N ARG A 5 33.45 31.14 6.15
CA ARG A 5 33.57 31.90 7.39
C ARG A 5 35.04 31.97 7.80
N GLN A 6 35.57 33.17 7.94
CA GLN A 6 36.94 33.41 8.38
C GLN A 6 37.04 33.32 9.91
N ALA A 7 38.27 33.30 10.44
CA ALA A 7 38.55 33.17 11.88
C ALA A 7 37.97 34.34 12.71
N ASP A 8 37.72 35.49 12.08
CA ASP A 8 37.05 36.66 12.66
C ASP A 8 35.52 36.60 12.56
N GLY A 9 34.96 35.49 12.05
CA GLY A 9 33.53 35.27 11.91
C GLY A 9 32.90 35.87 10.65
N THR A 10 33.66 36.60 9.82
CA THR A 10 33.15 37.24 8.60
C THR A 10 32.95 36.23 7.47
N LEU A 11 31.90 36.43 6.66
CA LEU A 11 31.62 35.60 5.49
C LEU A 11 32.27 36.23 4.25
N LYS A 12 33.21 35.53 3.65
CA LYS A 12 33.87 35.94 2.40
C LYS A 12 33.61 34.93 1.30
N GLN A 13 33.33 35.42 0.10
CA GLN A 13 33.20 34.56 -1.07
C GLN A 13 34.58 34.00 -1.44
N GLY A 14 34.68 32.68 -1.59
CA GLY A 14 35.93 32.03 -1.99
C GLY A 14 36.35 32.47 -3.39
N VAL A 15 37.63 32.77 -3.57
CA VAL A 15 38.20 33.10 -4.89
C VAL A 15 38.88 31.85 -5.44
N LEU A 16 38.42 31.35 -6.60
CA LEU A 16 39.10 30.29 -7.33
C LEU A 16 40.47 30.82 -7.80
N ARG A 17 41.55 30.31 -7.20
CA ARG A 17 42.90 30.55 -7.71
C ARG A 17 43.15 29.59 -8.87
N LYS A 18 43.34 30.12 -10.07
CA LYS A 18 43.89 29.34 -11.18
C LYS A 18 45.30 28.87 -10.77
N TRP A 19 45.65 27.66 -11.18
CA TRP A 19 47.02 27.16 -11.02
C TRP A 19 47.97 28.16 -11.67
N ALA A 20 49.07 28.50 -10.98
CA ALA A 20 49.92 29.64 -11.34
C ALA A 20 50.65 29.46 -12.68
N HIS A 21 50.69 28.23 -13.20
CA HIS A 21 51.43 27.87 -14.40
C HIS A 21 50.52 27.08 -15.37
N ASN A 22 50.70 27.30 -16.67
CA ASN A 22 50.06 26.47 -17.69
C ASN A 22 50.63 25.05 -17.63
N CYS A 23 49.82 24.08 -18.04
CA CYS A 23 50.30 22.70 -18.19
C CYS A 23 51.42 22.66 -19.21
N THR A 24 52.54 22.03 -18.87
CA THR A 24 53.69 21.83 -19.77
C THR A 24 53.51 20.65 -20.73
N ALA A 25 52.51 19.79 -20.48
CA ALA A 25 52.20 18.66 -21.34
C ALA A 25 51.55 19.12 -22.65
N SER A 26 52.00 18.57 -23.76
CA SER A 26 51.44 18.75 -25.11
C SER A 26 50.93 17.42 -25.65
N PHE A 27 49.86 17.46 -26.44
CA PHE A 27 49.27 16.27 -27.05
C PHE A 27 49.29 16.40 -28.56
N ASP A 28 49.95 15.45 -29.22
CA ASP A 28 49.89 15.29 -30.67
C ASP A 28 48.89 14.17 -30.98
N ILE A 29 47.85 14.49 -31.75
CA ILE A 29 46.76 13.56 -32.10
C ILE A 29 46.89 13.23 -33.59
N TYR A 30 47.29 12.00 -33.88
CA TYR A 30 47.41 11.50 -35.26
C TYR A 30 46.15 10.71 -35.61
N VAL A 31 45.36 11.27 -36.53
CA VAL A 31 44.16 10.63 -37.08
C VAL A 31 44.54 10.05 -38.45
N PRO A 32 44.32 8.75 -38.70
CA PRO A 32 44.61 8.15 -40.00
C PRO A 32 43.70 8.74 -41.09
N GLU A 33 44.22 8.86 -42.32
CA GLU A 33 43.47 9.42 -43.47
C GLU A 33 42.20 8.61 -43.79
N ASP A 34 42.26 7.29 -43.63
CA ASP A 34 41.12 6.39 -43.72
C ASP A 34 40.84 5.73 -42.37
N ILE A 35 39.90 6.32 -41.62
CA ILE A 35 39.49 5.82 -40.31
C ILE A 35 38.62 4.56 -40.38
N VAL A 36 38.08 4.23 -41.57
CA VAL A 36 37.31 3.00 -41.79
C VAL A 36 38.26 1.82 -41.93
N ALA A 37 39.38 2.00 -42.64
CA ALA A 37 40.44 0.99 -42.75
C ALA A 37 41.30 0.88 -41.48
N CYS A 38 41.54 1.99 -40.76
CA CYS A 38 42.27 2.02 -39.49
C CYS A 38 41.49 2.79 -38.41
N PRO A 39 40.69 2.11 -37.57
CA PRO A 39 39.83 2.77 -36.59
C PRO A 39 40.58 3.19 -35.30
N GLN A 40 41.90 3.38 -35.36
CA GLN A 40 42.74 3.71 -34.22
C GLN A 40 43.37 5.08 -34.39
N ILE A 41 43.29 5.91 -33.35
CA ILE A 41 43.92 7.23 -33.27
C ILE A 41 45.12 7.11 -32.32
N LEU A 42 46.28 7.64 -32.72
CA LEU A 42 47.44 7.73 -31.84
C LEU A 42 47.41 9.08 -31.13
N VAL A 43 47.41 9.05 -29.78
CA VAL A 43 47.53 10.25 -28.95
C VAL A 43 48.88 10.18 -28.24
N LEU A 44 49.81 11.05 -28.63
CA LEU A 44 51.13 11.15 -28.02
C LEU A 44 51.14 12.31 -27.03
N CYS A 45 51.38 12.01 -25.75
CA CYS A 45 51.61 13.03 -24.72
C CYS A 45 53.11 13.30 -24.61
N THR A 46 53.53 14.53 -24.89
CA THR A 46 54.90 15.01 -24.74
C THR A 46 55.01 15.91 -23.51
N ASN A 47 56.07 15.69 -22.71
CA ASN A 47 56.32 16.30 -21.39
C ASN A 47 55.38 15.86 -20.25
N PRO A 48 55.87 15.77 -19.00
CA PRO A 48 55.02 15.49 -17.84
C PRO A 48 54.08 16.67 -17.54
N HIS A 49 52.93 16.37 -16.92
CA HIS A 49 52.02 17.39 -16.40
C HIS A 49 52.67 18.18 -15.24
N SER A 50 52.58 19.51 -15.29
CA SER A 50 53.09 20.43 -14.25
C SER A 50 52.09 20.70 -13.11
N HIS A 51 51.06 19.87 -13.00
CA HIS A 51 50.00 19.96 -12.01
C HIS A 51 49.53 18.55 -11.62
N PRO A 52 48.95 18.37 -10.42
CA PRO A 52 48.34 17.10 -10.05
C PRO A 52 47.20 16.73 -11.01
N PRO A 53 46.92 15.43 -11.19
CA PRO A 53 45.79 14.99 -12.00
C PRO A 53 44.48 15.60 -11.45
N PRO A 54 43.54 15.97 -12.32
CA PRO A 54 42.23 16.42 -11.86
C PRO A 54 41.55 15.32 -11.06
N VAL A 55 40.80 15.71 -10.03
CA VAL A 55 40.02 14.76 -9.24
C VAL A 55 39.07 13.98 -10.17
N PRO A 56 38.97 12.64 -10.07
CA PRO A 56 38.17 11.81 -10.96
C PRO A 56 36.67 11.94 -10.68
N VAL A 57 36.12 13.14 -10.90
CA VAL A 57 34.71 13.49 -10.63
C VAL A 57 33.76 13.05 -11.74
N LYS A 58 34.28 12.75 -12.93
CA LYS A 58 33.50 12.26 -14.07
C LYS A 58 33.65 10.75 -14.18
N THR A 59 32.52 10.06 -14.35
CA THR A 59 32.50 8.62 -14.62
C THR A 59 32.76 8.37 -16.12
N PRO A 60 33.73 7.53 -16.50
CA PRO A 60 33.93 7.10 -17.88
C PRO A 60 32.68 6.41 -18.47
N PRO A 61 32.34 6.63 -19.75
CA PRO A 61 31.15 6.01 -20.37
C PRO A 61 31.04 4.49 -20.19
N PRO A 62 32.11 3.67 -20.36
CA PRO A 62 32.01 2.23 -20.15
C PRO A 62 31.59 1.84 -18.72
N LEU A 63 31.97 2.63 -17.71
CA LEU A 63 31.55 2.39 -16.32
C LEU A 63 30.12 2.86 -16.04
N ILE A 64 29.63 3.84 -16.79
CA ILE A 64 28.21 4.22 -16.80
C ILE A 64 27.37 3.07 -17.37
N ASP A 65 27.82 2.45 -18.45
CA ASP A 65 27.12 1.31 -19.07
C ASP A 65 27.06 0.11 -18.14
N ILE A 66 28.16 -0.22 -17.45
CA ILE A 66 28.17 -1.21 -16.37
C ILE A 66 27.15 -0.86 -15.29
N PHE A 67 27.15 0.39 -14.79
CA PHE A 67 26.21 0.83 -13.78
C PHE A 67 24.74 0.72 -14.23
N HIS A 68 24.44 1.08 -15.48
CA HIS A 68 23.11 0.92 -16.07
C HIS A 68 22.72 -0.55 -16.22
N GLY A 69 23.66 -1.42 -16.57
CA GLY A 69 23.47 -2.87 -16.57
C GLY A 69 23.08 -3.40 -15.18
N LEU A 70 23.83 -3.00 -14.15
CA LEU A 70 23.55 -3.38 -12.75
C LEU A 70 22.18 -2.87 -12.27
N ILE A 71 21.83 -1.63 -12.58
CA ILE A 71 20.51 -1.07 -12.26
C ILE A 71 19.39 -1.88 -12.92
N SER A 72 19.60 -2.33 -14.16
CA SER A 72 18.56 -3.06 -14.91
C SER A 72 18.19 -4.40 -14.25
N LEU A 73 19.12 -5.01 -13.50
CA LEU A 73 18.86 -6.22 -12.69
C LEU A 73 17.81 -6.01 -11.60
N MET A 74 17.61 -4.77 -11.15
CA MET A 74 16.63 -4.42 -10.12
C MET A 74 15.19 -4.52 -10.62
N LYS A 75 14.97 -4.63 -11.94
CA LYS A 75 13.66 -4.73 -12.59
C LYS A 75 12.72 -3.62 -12.10
N TRP A 76 11.52 -3.97 -11.64
CA TRP A 76 10.51 -3.02 -11.14
C TRP A 76 10.99 -2.18 -9.94
N LYS A 77 12.00 -2.63 -9.18
CA LYS A 77 12.54 -1.86 -8.05
C LYS A 77 13.23 -0.56 -8.51
N LEU A 78 13.59 -0.42 -9.80
CA LEU A 78 14.07 0.84 -10.37
C LEU A 78 13.07 1.98 -10.19
N ALA A 79 11.76 1.68 -10.19
CA ALA A 79 10.70 2.67 -9.99
C ALA A 79 10.83 3.43 -8.66
N ASP A 80 11.57 2.88 -7.70
CA ASP A 80 11.79 3.47 -6.37
C ASP A 80 13.26 3.42 -5.92
N ALA A 81 14.18 3.23 -6.87
CA ALA A 81 15.61 3.17 -6.59
C ALA A 81 16.13 4.51 -6.04
N THR A 82 16.97 4.43 -5.03
CA THR A 82 17.76 5.56 -4.53
C THR A 82 19.18 5.09 -4.34
N PRO A 83 20.18 5.98 -4.28
CA PRO A 83 21.56 5.56 -4.01
C PRO A 83 21.68 4.66 -2.78
N ARG A 84 20.83 4.83 -1.76
CA ARG A 84 20.80 3.95 -0.60
C ARG A 84 20.13 2.60 -0.87
N ARG A 85 19.02 2.58 -1.62
CA ARG A 85 18.23 1.36 -1.88
C ARG A 85 18.92 0.40 -2.84
N ILE A 86 19.75 0.88 -3.77
CA ILE A 86 20.52 -0.01 -4.65
C ILE A 86 21.54 -0.85 -3.86
N TYR A 87 22.12 -0.32 -2.78
CA TYR A 87 23.01 -1.09 -1.89
C TYR A 87 22.29 -2.11 -1.01
N LEU A 88 20.96 -2.03 -0.90
CA LEU A 88 20.14 -3.02 -0.21
C LEU A 88 19.58 -4.07 -1.17
N ASP A 89 19.83 -3.93 -2.47
CA ASP A 89 19.34 -4.86 -3.47
C ASP A 89 20.39 -5.94 -3.75
N THR A 90 20.06 -7.18 -3.39
CA THR A 90 20.95 -8.32 -3.54
C THR A 90 21.40 -8.55 -4.98
N ALA A 91 20.52 -8.38 -5.97
CA ALA A 91 20.88 -8.60 -7.36
C ALA A 91 21.86 -7.53 -7.87
N PHE A 92 21.67 -6.28 -7.44
CA PHE A 92 22.60 -5.19 -7.73
C PHE A 92 23.98 -5.43 -7.08
N VAL A 93 24.01 -5.78 -5.79
CA VAL A 93 25.27 -6.01 -5.05
C VAL A 93 26.02 -7.22 -5.60
N GLU A 94 25.33 -8.32 -5.90
CA GLU A 94 25.93 -9.52 -6.49
C GLU A 94 26.50 -9.22 -7.90
N GLY A 95 25.75 -8.48 -8.72
CA GLY A 95 26.26 -8.04 -10.02
C GLY A 95 27.51 -7.16 -9.88
N LEU A 96 27.55 -6.29 -8.87
CA LEU A 96 28.73 -5.47 -8.60
C LEU A 96 29.92 -6.33 -8.14
N HIS A 97 29.69 -7.36 -7.31
CA HIS A 97 30.73 -8.32 -6.93
C HIS A 97 31.33 -9.02 -8.15
N GLN A 98 30.48 -9.48 -9.08
CA GLN A 98 30.93 -10.15 -10.29
C GLN A 98 31.77 -9.24 -11.18
N VAL A 99 31.34 -7.99 -11.37
CA VAL A 99 32.07 -6.99 -12.18
C VAL A 99 33.46 -6.70 -11.59
N LEU A 100 33.59 -6.72 -10.27
CA LEU A 100 34.82 -6.36 -9.56
C LEU A 100 35.70 -7.57 -9.19
N ASP A 101 35.30 -8.81 -9.51
CA ASP A 101 35.88 -10.04 -8.94
C ASP A 101 36.02 -9.95 -7.40
N TRP A 102 34.94 -9.53 -6.73
CA TRP A 102 34.98 -9.14 -5.32
C TRP A 102 35.04 -10.35 -4.39
N LYS A 103 36.18 -10.56 -3.73
CA LYS A 103 36.42 -11.69 -2.80
C LYS A 103 36.23 -11.35 -1.32
N PHE A 104 35.31 -10.44 -1.01
CA PHE A 104 35.00 -9.99 0.36
C PHE A 104 36.24 -9.60 1.20
N PRO A 105 37.14 -8.72 0.69
CA PRO A 105 38.34 -8.33 1.42
C PRO A 105 37.97 -7.69 2.78
N GLY A 106 38.39 -8.32 3.87
CA GLY A 106 38.12 -7.83 5.23
C GLY A 106 36.66 -7.88 5.67
N GLY A 107 35.83 -8.74 5.04
CA GLY A 107 34.43 -8.94 5.42
C GLY A 107 33.50 -7.79 5.03
N ARG A 108 33.91 -6.92 4.10
CA ARG A 108 33.07 -5.82 3.58
C ARG A 108 32.49 -6.16 2.20
N ASP A 109 31.27 -5.71 1.96
CA ASP A 109 30.67 -5.68 0.63
C ASP A 109 31.34 -4.65 -0.29
N ALA A 110 31.25 -4.88 -1.61
CA ALA A 110 31.62 -3.90 -2.62
C ALA A 110 30.68 -2.68 -2.57
N MET A 111 31.26 -1.51 -2.80
CA MET A 111 30.56 -0.24 -2.94
C MET A 111 30.79 0.34 -4.33
N LEU A 112 29.93 1.26 -4.79
CA LEU A 112 30.10 1.81 -6.14
C LEU A 112 31.40 2.62 -6.29
N GLN A 113 31.90 3.18 -5.20
CA GLN A 113 33.20 3.87 -5.20
C GLN A 113 34.38 2.92 -5.45
N ASP A 114 34.21 1.61 -5.23
CA ASP A 114 35.20 0.59 -5.60
C ASP A 114 35.20 0.34 -7.12
N LEU A 115 34.09 0.63 -7.81
CA LEU A 115 34.04 0.65 -9.28
C LEU A 115 34.69 1.91 -9.84
N HIS A 116 34.33 3.09 -9.29
CA HIS A 116 34.98 4.35 -9.63
C HIS A 116 34.73 5.42 -8.56
N PRO A 117 35.75 6.24 -8.17
CA PRO A 117 35.60 7.23 -7.10
C PRO A 117 34.47 8.25 -7.28
N SER A 118 34.13 8.61 -8.53
CA SER A 118 33.01 9.53 -8.82
C SER A 118 31.66 9.06 -8.26
N PHE A 119 31.46 7.74 -8.10
CA PHE A 119 30.23 7.18 -7.56
C PHE A 119 30.09 7.37 -6.04
N ALA A 120 31.14 7.80 -5.33
CA ALA A 120 31.02 8.26 -3.94
C ALA A 120 30.10 9.49 -3.84
N ASN A 121 29.93 10.25 -4.92
CA ASN A 121 28.95 11.35 -4.98
C ASN A 121 27.54 10.80 -5.20
N LEU A 122 26.75 10.73 -4.13
CA LEU A 122 25.38 10.20 -4.17
C LEU A 122 24.43 11.03 -5.05
N ASP A 123 24.68 12.33 -5.25
CA ASP A 123 23.89 13.14 -6.18
C ASP A 123 24.23 12.79 -7.63
N HIS A 124 25.49 12.45 -7.92
CA HIS A 124 25.88 11.94 -9.23
C HIS A 124 25.20 10.60 -9.52
N VAL A 125 25.25 9.66 -8.57
CA VAL A 125 24.55 8.36 -8.66
C VAL A 125 23.04 8.58 -8.86
N ARG A 126 22.43 9.51 -8.09
CA ARG A 126 21.01 9.83 -8.22
C ARG A 126 20.66 10.35 -9.62
N ARG A 127 21.49 11.19 -10.22
CA ARG A 127 21.28 11.65 -11.62
C ARG A 127 21.27 10.48 -12.59
N LEU A 128 22.23 9.56 -12.49
CA LEU A 128 22.30 8.38 -13.35
C LEU A 128 21.09 7.44 -13.16
N ILE A 129 20.67 7.20 -11.92
CA ILE A 129 19.42 6.47 -11.62
C ILE A 129 18.23 7.14 -12.31
N ASN A 130 18.13 8.47 -12.21
CA ASN A 130 17.01 9.21 -12.79
C ASN A 130 16.99 9.14 -14.31
N VAL A 131 18.15 9.14 -14.98
CA VAL A 131 18.25 8.93 -16.44
C VAL A 131 17.67 7.57 -16.81
N MET A 132 18.10 6.50 -16.15
CA MET A 132 17.57 5.15 -16.39
C MET A 132 16.07 5.05 -16.08
N ARG A 133 15.63 5.68 -15.00
CA ARG A 133 14.22 5.71 -14.62
C ARG A 133 13.36 6.43 -15.65
N SER A 134 13.79 7.58 -16.17
CA SER A 134 13.03 8.31 -17.19
C SER A 134 12.93 7.54 -18.50
N THR A 135 13.95 6.77 -18.86
CA THR A 135 13.92 5.89 -20.04
C THR A 135 12.98 4.70 -19.82
N THR A 136 13.05 4.07 -18.65
CA THR A 136 12.24 2.87 -18.32
C THR A 136 10.79 3.21 -18.05
N TYR A 137 10.53 4.36 -17.42
CA TYR A 137 9.21 4.84 -17.04
C TYR A 137 9.00 6.25 -17.60
N PRO A 138 8.71 6.39 -18.91
CA PRO A 138 8.58 7.70 -19.56
C PRO A 138 7.48 8.57 -18.95
N SER A 139 6.41 7.94 -18.46
CA SER A 139 5.29 8.59 -17.77
C SER A 139 5.54 8.80 -16.27
N GLY A 140 6.78 8.57 -15.81
CA GLY A 140 7.17 8.63 -14.41
C GLY A 140 6.66 7.45 -13.58
N THR A 141 6.84 7.54 -12.26
CA THR A 141 6.51 6.48 -11.29
C THR A 141 5.35 6.86 -10.36
N GLY A 142 4.69 7.99 -10.66
CA GLY A 142 3.49 8.48 -10.00
C GLY A 142 2.19 8.01 -10.69
N PHE A 143 1.14 8.83 -10.61
CA PHE A 143 -0.17 8.52 -11.17
C PHE A 143 -0.12 8.27 -12.69
N GLU A 144 0.59 9.09 -13.46
CA GLU A 144 0.62 8.89 -14.93
C GLU A 144 1.34 7.61 -15.34
N GLY A 145 2.31 7.15 -14.54
CA GLY A 145 2.88 5.81 -14.69
C GLY A 145 1.85 4.70 -14.43
N ALA A 146 0.98 4.88 -13.44
CA ALA A 146 -0.13 3.95 -13.17
C ALA A 146 -1.20 3.98 -14.28
N CYS A 147 -1.55 5.15 -14.83
CA CYS A 147 -2.43 5.30 -15.99
C CYS A 147 -1.90 4.53 -17.20
N ARG A 148 -0.60 4.69 -17.49
CA ARG A 148 0.05 3.94 -18.55
C ARG A 148 -0.01 2.43 -18.29
N LEU A 149 0.32 1.98 -17.07
CA LEU A 149 0.25 0.58 -16.71
C LEU A 149 -1.17 0.01 -16.81
N ALA A 150 -2.19 0.78 -16.46
CA ALA A 150 -3.59 0.40 -16.64
C ALA A 150 -3.94 0.21 -18.13
N ASN A 151 -3.48 1.10 -19.00
CA ASN A 151 -3.67 0.97 -20.45
C ASN A 151 -2.93 -0.25 -21.03
N GLU A 152 -1.71 -0.51 -20.57
CA GLU A 152 -0.95 -1.72 -20.93
C GLU A 152 -1.69 -2.98 -20.48
N HIS A 153 -2.27 -2.98 -19.28
CA HIS A 153 -3.07 -4.12 -18.80
C HIS A 153 -4.40 -4.27 -19.55
N ALA A 154 -5.02 -3.19 -20.01
CA ALA A 154 -6.26 -3.25 -20.76
C ALA A 154 -6.13 -4.01 -22.10
N SER A 155 -4.91 -4.06 -22.68
CA SER A 155 -4.64 -4.83 -23.90
C SER A 155 -4.33 -6.31 -23.67
N LEU A 156 -4.11 -6.71 -22.42
CA LEU A 156 -3.83 -8.11 -22.06
C LEU A 156 -5.13 -8.95 -21.98
N PRO A 157 -5.04 -10.29 -22.07
CA PRO A 157 -6.12 -11.18 -21.66
C PRO A 157 -6.56 -10.93 -20.21
N LEU A 158 -7.84 -11.17 -19.90
CA LEU A 158 -8.45 -10.82 -18.61
C LEU A 158 -7.68 -11.39 -17.41
N GLU A 159 -7.19 -12.62 -17.54
CA GLU A 159 -6.47 -13.38 -16.52
C GLU A 159 -5.10 -12.77 -16.18
N GLN A 160 -4.55 -11.97 -17.10
CA GLN A 160 -3.26 -11.29 -16.94
C GLN A 160 -3.42 -9.85 -16.45
N ARG A 161 -4.66 -9.32 -16.38
CA ARG A 161 -4.92 -7.96 -15.91
C ARG A 161 -4.89 -7.88 -14.40
N TYR A 162 -3.95 -7.11 -13.86
CA TYR A 162 -3.92 -6.78 -12.44
C TYR A 162 -4.37 -5.34 -12.13
N VAL A 163 -3.75 -4.32 -12.72
CA VAL A 163 -4.29 -2.94 -12.71
C VAL A 163 -5.54 -2.89 -13.59
N ARG A 164 -6.68 -2.58 -12.99
CA ARG A 164 -8.01 -2.64 -13.63
C ARG A 164 -8.52 -1.27 -14.06
N CYS A 165 -8.17 -0.23 -13.30
CA CYS A 165 -8.37 1.14 -13.73
C CYS A 165 -7.41 2.07 -12.98
N ALA A 166 -7.14 3.23 -13.58
CA ALA A 166 -6.47 4.37 -12.99
C ALA A 166 -7.19 5.63 -13.47
N GLU A 167 -7.96 6.27 -12.59
CA GLU A 167 -8.95 7.29 -12.97
C GLU A 167 -8.86 8.53 -12.09
N THR A 168 -9.14 9.69 -12.69
CA THR A 168 -9.35 10.95 -11.97
C THR A 168 -10.84 11.28 -11.98
N HIS A 169 -11.38 11.57 -10.80
CA HIS A 169 -12.77 11.95 -10.59
C HIS A 169 -12.82 13.32 -9.93
N VAL A 170 -13.77 14.15 -10.32
CA VAL A 170 -14.04 15.42 -9.64
C VAL A 170 -15.09 15.17 -8.57
N ILE A 171 -14.73 15.37 -7.31
CA ILE A 171 -15.67 15.33 -6.18
C ILE A 171 -16.16 16.74 -5.83
N GLU A 172 -16.88 16.89 -4.72
CA GLU A 172 -17.44 18.18 -4.30
C GLU A 172 -16.38 19.30 -4.24
N ARG A 173 -16.81 20.49 -4.65
CA ARG A 173 -16.00 21.73 -4.65
C ARG A 173 -14.77 21.67 -5.57
N GLY A 174 -14.83 20.85 -6.63
CA GLY A 174 -13.79 20.77 -7.65
C GLY A 174 -12.52 20.03 -7.19
N VAL A 175 -12.56 19.34 -6.05
CA VAL A 175 -11.42 18.57 -5.55
C VAL A 175 -11.24 17.32 -6.42
N GLU A 176 -10.02 17.09 -6.90
CA GLU A 176 -9.69 15.88 -7.67
C GLU A 176 -9.44 14.69 -6.73
N LEU A 177 -10.14 13.60 -7.01
CA LEU A 177 -9.86 12.26 -6.51
C LEU A 177 -9.08 11.51 -7.60
N LYS A 178 -7.92 10.96 -7.24
CA LYS A 178 -7.24 9.98 -8.08
C LYS A 178 -7.37 8.61 -7.43
N LEU A 179 -7.75 7.63 -8.23
CA LEU A 179 -7.93 6.25 -7.79
C LEU A 179 -7.24 5.28 -8.75
N VAL A 180 -6.68 4.22 -8.20
CA VAL A 180 -6.18 3.07 -8.96
C VAL A 180 -6.74 1.81 -8.32
N VAL A 181 -7.42 0.96 -9.10
CA VAL A 181 -7.94 -0.32 -8.62
C VAL A 181 -7.10 -1.46 -9.20
N CYS A 182 -6.68 -2.36 -8.33
CA CYS A 182 -5.83 -3.49 -8.62
C CYS A 182 -6.48 -4.78 -8.09
N MET A 183 -6.82 -5.71 -8.99
CA MET A 183 -7.36 -7.02 -8.64
C MET A 183 -7.28 -7.96 -9.84
N THR A 184 -7.05 -9.25 -9.59
CA THR A 184 -7.11 -10.29 -10.64
C THR A 184 -8.55 -10.76 -10.84
N SER A 185 -8.88 -11.30 -12.03
CA SER A 185 -10.20 -11.86 -12.30
C SER A 185 -10.57 -13.02 -11.36
N ARG A 186 -9.59 -13.84 -10.97
CA ARG A 186 -9.79 -14.89 -9.95
C ARG A 186 -10.22 -14.30 -8.61
N MET A 187 -9.62 -13.18 -8.20
CA MET A 187 -10.00 -12.50 -6.96
C MET A 187 -11.34 -11.76 -7.09
N SER A 188 -11.76 -11.33 -8.28
CA SER A 188 -13.14 -10.89 -8.54
C SER A 188 -14.16 -11.98 -8.22
N SER A 189 -13.93 -13.21 -8.70
CA SER A 189 -14.79 -14.36 -8.39
C SER A 189 -14.84 -14.64 -6.88
N HIS A 190 -13.68 -14.59 -6.22
CA HIS A 190 -13.61 -14.76 -4.77
C HIS A 190 -14.39 -13.65 -4.04
N LEU A 191 -14.27 -12.39 -4.47
CA LEU A 191 -14.97 -11.25 -3.88
C LEU A 191 -16.48 -11.42 -3.91
N VAL A 192 -17.05 -11.78 -5.06
CA VAL A 192 -18.51 -11.91 -5.23
C VAL A 192 -19.10 -13.03 -4.37
N GLN A 193 -18.32 -14.09 -4.11
CA GLN A 193 -18.76 -15.23 -3.30
C GLN A 193 -18.53 -15.02 -1.80
N ALA A 194 -17.67 -14.08 -1.41
CA ALA A 194 -17.27 -13.87 -0.03
C ALA A 194 -18.44 -13.44 0.87
N LYS A 195 -18.68 -14.24 1.93
CA LYS A 195 -19.71 -13.95 2.94
C LYS A 195 -19.26 -12.94 3.99
N ARG A 196 -17.96 -12.89 4.27
CA ARG A 196 -17.39 -12.06 5.34
C ARG A 196 -16.17 -11.36 4.79
N LEU A 197 -16.26 -10.04 4.74
CA LEU A 197 -15.18 -9.18 4.28
C LEU A 197 -14.52 -8.50 5.47
N SER A 198 -13.22 -8.25 5.35
CA SER A 198 -12.53 -7.25 6.15
C SER A 198 -11.99 -6.15 5.25
N ILE A 199 -12.06 -4.91 5.73
CA ILE A 199 -11.51 -3.76 5.02
C ILE A 199 -10.43 -3.12 5.89
N ASP A 200 -9.27 -2.84 5.29
CA ASP A 200 -8.24 -1.99 5.87
C ASP A 200 -7.91 -0.81 4.98
N THR A 201 -7.29 0.19 5.61
CA THR A 201 -6.58 1.26 4.90
C THR A 201 -5.21 1.50 5.51
N SER A 202 -4.19 1.58 4.67
CA SER A 202 -2.83 1.91 5.06
C SER A 202 -2.27 3.17 4.39
N PHE A 203 -1.38 3.86 5.13
CA PHE A 203 -0.73 5.10 4.69
C PHE A 203 0.79 4.94 4.51
N LYS A 204 1.30 3.74 4.78
CA LYS A 204 2.74 3.52 4.93
C LYS A 204 3.39 3.10 3.64
N ARG A 205 2.67 2.40 2.75
CA ARG A 205 3.30 1.78 1.59
C ARG A 205 3.60 2.77 0.48
N ALA A 206 2.62 3.51 -0.02
CA ALA A 206 2.79 4.45 -1.12
C ALA A 206 2.72 5.90 -0.63
N GLN A 207 3.80 6.68 -0.84
CA GLN A 207 3.88 8.04 -0.30
C GLN A 207 2.84 8.96 -0.94
N GLY A 208 1.99 9.60 -0.12
CA GLY A 208 0.92 10.49 -0.60
C GLY A 208 -0.34 9.76 -1.07
N TRP A 209 -0.39 8.43 -0.91
CA TRP A 209 -1.52 7.59 -1.29
C TRP A 209 -2.00 6.76 -0.10
N GLN A 210 -3.26 6.37 -0.17
CA GLN A 210 -3.89 5.48 0.79
C GLN A 210 -4.11 4.16 0.10
N GLU A 211 -3.49 3.12 0.63
CA GLU A 211 -3.67 1.76 0.16
C GLU A 211 -4.88 1.16 0.86
N PHE A 212 -5.93 0.89 0.09
CA PHE A 212 -7.18 0.32 0.54
C PHE A 212 -7.24 -1.16 0.15
N GLU A 213 -7.63 -2.02 1.08
CA GLU A 213 -7.69 -3.47 0.85
C GLU A 213 -9.05 -4.02 1.26
N ILE A 214 -9.68 -4.81 0.37
CA ILE A 214 -10.78 -5.70 0.72
C ILE A 214 -10.23 -7.10 0.80
N GLU A 215 -10.30 -7.68 1.98
CA GLU A 215 -9.89 -9.04 2.26
C GLU A 215 -11.07 -9.93 2.60
N SER A 216 -10.87 -11.23 2.43
CA SER A 216 -11.78 -12.24 2.94
C SER A 216 -11.02 -13.48 3.40
N TRP A 217 -11.66 -14.26 4.26
CA TRP A 217 -11.11 -15.54 4.68
C TRP A 217 -11.47 -16.61 3.66
N ASP A 218 -10.44 -17.18 3.05
CA ASP A 218 -10.54 -18.36 2.24
C ASP A 218 -10.60 -19.58 3.16
N THR A 219 -11.78 -20.21 3.23
CA THR A 219 -12.01 -21.37 4.08
C THR A 219 -11.33 -22.63 3.56
N GLU A 220 -11.21 -22.77 2.23
CA GLU A 220 -10.58 -23.93 1.61
C GLU A 220 -9.08 -23.94 1.93
N HIS A 221 -8.45 -22.77 1.81
CA HIS A 221 -7.00 -22.62 2.00
C HIS A 221 -6.61 -22.16 3.42
N CYS A 222 -7.60 -21.99 4.31
CA CYS A 222 -7.44 -21.53 5.69
C CYS A 222 -6.54 -20.29 5.84
N ARG A 223 -6.76 -19.26 5.02
CA ARG A 223 -5.96 -18.03 5.01
C ARG A 223 -6.77 -16.79 4.66
N SER A 224 -6.28 -15.62 5.07
CA SER A 224 -6.75 -14.36 4.51
C SER A 224 -6.18 -14.16 3.10
N VAL A 225 -7.03 -13.69 2.20
CA VAL A 225 -6.66 -13.30 0.83
C VAL A 225 -7.19 -11.90 0.53
N VAL A 226 -6.40 -11.13 -0.22
CA VAL A 226 -6.77 -9.79 -0.66
C VAL A 226 -7.55 -9.94 -1.95
N SER A 227 -8.85 -9.67 -1.90
CA SER A 227 -9.72 -9.74 -3.07
C SER A 227 -9.59 -8.50 -3.96
N ALA A 228 -9.37 -7.33 -3.35
CA ALA A 228 -9.13 -6.09 -4.09
C ALA A 228 -8.16 -5.19 -3.34
N ARG A 229 -7.24 -4.57 -4.06
CA ARG A 229 -6.31 -3.56 -3.59
C ARG A 229 -6.53 -2.28 -4.37
N ALA A 230 -6.49 -1.13 -3.72
CA ALA A 230 -6.62 0.14 -4.40
C ALA A 230 -5.74 1.22 -3.79
N PHE A 231 -5.42 2.24 -4.58
CA PHE A 231 -4.71 3.43 -4.14
C PHE A 231 -5.60 4.65 -4.35
N THR A 232 -5.87 5.42 -3.30
CA THR A 232 -6.72 6.63 -3.36
C THR A 232 -6.04 7.83 -2.71
N THR A 233 -6.33 9.04 -3.19
CA THR A 233 -5.84 10.30 -2.63
C THR A 233 -6.80 10.95 -1.62
N SER A 234 -8.02 10.43 -1.43
CA SER A 234 -9.04 11.04 -0.58
C SER A 234 -9.70 10.06 0.39
N GLN A 235 -9.92 10.55 1.62
CA GLN A 235 -10.65 9.83 2.68
C GLN A 235 -12.15 10.10 2.69
N SER A 236 -12.65 10.97 1.81
CA SER A 236 -14.05 11.38 1.86
C SER A 236 -15.00 10.20 1.61
N ALA A 237 -16.22 10.31 2.11
CA ALA A 237 -17.25 9.29 1.85
C ALA A 237 -17.59 9.15 0.36
N LYS A 238 -17.53 10.26 -0.40
CA LYS A 238 -17.73 10.23 -1.85
C LYS A 238 -16.61 9.51 -2.58
N ALA A 239 -15.36 9.70 -2.15
CA ALA A 239 -14.24 8.97 -2.71
C ALA A 239 -14.36 7.46 -2.46
N HIS A 240 -14.75 7.08 -1.25
CA HIS A 240 -15.02 5.67 -0.93
C HIS A 240 -16.22 5.11 -1.70
N LEU A 241 -17.27 5.89 -1.92
CA LEU A 241 -18.39 5.48 -2.76
C LEU A 241 -17.93 5.14 -4.18
N ILE A 242 -17.18 6.04 -4.83
CA ILE A 242 -16.63 5.79 -6.18
C ILE A 242 -15.71 4.57 -6.17
N LEU A 243 -14.88 4.43 -5.13
CA LEU A 243 -13.99 3.29 -4.97
C LEU A 243 -14.77 1.96 -4.89
N PHE A 244 -15.80 1.89 -4.04
CA PHE A 244 -16.64 0.69 -3.93
C PHE A 244 -17.38 0.38 -5.22
N GLN A 245 -17.95 1.41 -5.89
CA GLN A 245 -18.56 1.24 -7.20
C GLN A 245 -17.58 0.59 -8.18
N ARG A 246 -16.37 1.15 -8.32
CA ARG A 246 -15.37 0.61 -9.24
C ARG A 246 -14.96 -0.82 -8.92
N ILE A 247 -14.69 -1.12 -7.66
CA ILE A 247 -14.31 -2.49 -7.26
C ILE A 247 -15.43 -3.49 -7.59
N PHE A 248 -16.68 -3.18 -7.24
CA PHE A 248 -17.79 -4.09 -7.45
C PHE A 248 -18.26 -4.15 -8.91
N ASP A 249 -18.14 -3.07 -9.67
CA ASP A 249 -18.39 -3.04 -11.13
C ASP A 249 -17.37 -3.92 -11.85
N ILE A 250 -16.08 -3.81 -11.50
CA ILE A 250 -15.03 -4.69 -12.04
C ILE A 250 -15.33 -6.15 -11.72
N ALA A 251 -15.67 -6.45 -10.46
CA ALA A 251 -15.97 -7.81 -10.04
C ALA A 251 -17.20 -8.38 -10.78
N SER A 252 -18.21 -7.55 -11.00
CA SER A 252 -19.42 -7.92 -11.74
C SER A 252 -19.13 -8.14 -13.23
N ALA A 253 -18.29 -7.28 -13.83
CA ALA A 253 -17.88 -7.43 -15.23
C ALA A 253 -17.07 -8.72 -15.47
N ASP A 254 -16.24 -9.12 -14.52
CA ASP A 254 -15.42 -10.34 -14.63
C ASP A 254 -16.23 -11.62 -14.50
N THR A 255 -17.25 -11.59 -13.63
CA THR A 255 -17.97 -12.80 -13.21
C THR A 255 -19.34 -12.94 -13.86
N GLY A 256 -19.88 -11.85 -14.43
CA GLY A 256 -21.29 -11.76 -14.82
C GLY A 256 -22.27 -11.73 -13.65
N LEU A 257 -21.78 -11.65 -12.41
CA LEU A 257 -22.59 -11.70 -11.19
C LEU A 257 -22.51 -10.38 -10.41
N SER A 258 -23.66 -9.82 -10.05
CA SER A 258 -23.71 -8.62 -9.21
C SER A 258 -23.28 -8.89 -7.77
N PHE A 259 -22.42 -8.03 -7.23
CA PHE A 259 -22.09 -8.06 -5.81
C PHE A 259 -23.34 -7.79 -4.97
N SER A 260 -23.68 -8.70 -4.07
CA SER A 260 -24.94 -8.68 -3.33
C SER A 260 -24.70 -8.65 -1.83
N PHE A 261 -25.49 -7.84 -1.11
CA PHE A 261 -25.57 -7.89 0.36
C PHE A 261 -26.77 -8.71 0.81
N ARG A 262 -26.56 -9.56 1.82
CA ARG A 262 -27.61 -10.44 2.37
C ARG A 262 -28.83 -9.66 2.88
N HIS A 263 -28.63 -8.51 3.51
CA HIS A 263 -29.75 -7.72 4.03
C HIS A 263 -30.60 -7.04 2.94
N ILE A 264 -30.05 -6.86 1.73
CA ILE A 264 -30.76 -6.25 0.60
C ILE A 264 -31.39 -7.33 -0.27
N HIS A 265 -30.63 -8.38 -0.61
CA HIS A 265 -31.02 -9.36 -1.63
C HIS A 265 -31.40 -10.73 -1.06
N GLY A 266 -31.25 -10.96 0.25
CA GLY A 266 -31.43 -12.26 0.90
C GLY A 266 -30.22 -13.20 0.80
N PHE A 267 -29.23 -12.87 -0.02
CA PHE A 267 -27.99 -13.64 -0.21
C PHE A 267 -26.77 -12.71 -0.42
N GLY A 268 -25.58 -13.30 -0.47
CA GLY A 268 -24.31 -12.59 -0.69
C GLY A 268 -23.57 -12.26 0.61
N CYS A 269 -22.90 -11.11 0.65
CA CYS A 269 -22.10 -10.64 1.77
C CYS A 269 -22.96 -10.43 3.01
N GLU A 270 -22.56 -11.05 4.12
CA GLU A 270 -23.28 -11.05 5.38
C GLU A 270 -22.73 -9.99 6.33
N ILE A 271 -21.41 -9.88 6.41
CA ILE A 271 -20.72 -8.98 7.35
C ILE A 271 -19.51 -8.34 6.68
N VAL A 272 -19.33 -7.06 6.94
CA VAL A 272 -18.11 -6.30 6.65
C VAL A 272 -17.49 -5.84 7.96
N ILE A 273 -16.27 -6.29 8.24
CA ILE A 273 -15.48 -5.87 9.40
C ILE A 273 -14.51 -4.78 8.96
N ALA A 274 -14.43 -3.69 9.70
CA ALA A 274 -13.55 -2.58 9.34
C ALA A 274 -13.11 -1.80 10.57
N ASP A 275 -12.16 -0.90 10.37
CA ASP A 275 -11.87 0.12 11.37
C ASP A 275 -13.00 1.17 11.46
N SER A 276 -12.86 2.12 12.38
CA SER A 276 -13.84 3.18 12.60
C SER A 276 -13.68 4.36 11.62
N HIS A 277 -13.11 4.14 10.43
CA HIS A 277 -12.90 5.21 9.46
C HIS A 277 -14.24 5.72 8.90
N LYS A 278 -14.55 6.98 9.19
CA LYS A 278 -15.86 7.61 8.89
C LYS A 278 -16.19 7.59 7.41
N GLY A 279 -15.23 7.98 6.55
CA GLY A 279 -15.43 8.05 5.11
C GLY A 279 -15.68 6.68 4.49
N GLN A 280 -14.98 5.66 4.98
CA GLN A 280 -15.11 4.28 4.51
C GLN A 280 -16.50 3.72 4.84
N GLY A 281 -16.90 3.76 6.11
CA GLY A 281 -18.21 3.27 6.53
C GLY A 281 -19.35 4.01 5.81
N LEU A 282 -19.30 5.35 5.79
CA LEU A 282 -20.34 6.14 5.12
C LEU A 282 -20.37 5.90 3.60
N GLY A 283 -19.23 5.80 2.94
CA GLY A 283 -19.15 5.50 1.50
C GLY A 283 -19.76 4.15 1.15
N LEU A 284 -19.54 3.12 1.98
CA LEU A 284 -20.14 1.80 1.80
C LEU A 284 -21.66 1.83 2.05
N GLY A 285 -22.11 2.57 3.05
CA GLY A 285 -23.54 2.80 3.29
C GLY A 285 -24.21 3.53 2.12
N MET A 286 -23.55 4.53 1.53
CA MET A 286 -24.03 5.25 0.34
C MET A 286 -24.14 4.32 -0.87
N TYR A 287 -23.20 3.37 -1.04
CA TYR A 287 -23.27 2.36 -2.08
C TYR A 287 -24.49 1.46 -1.89
N CYS A 288 -24.80 1.06 -0.65
CA CYS A 288 -26.02 0.29 -0.36
C CYS A 288 -27.30 1.05 -0.71
N VAL A 289 -27.35 2.37 -0.48
CA VAL A 289 -28.50 3.21 -0.89
C VAL A 289 -28.67 3.21 -2.42
N GLN A 290 -27.57 3.21 -3.17
CA GLN A 290 -27.66 3.11 -4.64
C GLN A 290 -28.17 1.74 -5.08
N LEU A 291 -27.68 0.66 -4.47
CA LEU A 291 -28.15 -0.70 -4.75
C LEU A 291 -29.63 -0.90 -4.43
N SER A 292 -30.14 -0.29 -3.35
CA SER A 292 -31.52 -0.46 -2.89
C SER A 292 -32.51 0.54 -3.50
N ARG A 293 -32.06 1.48 -4.34
CA ARG A 293 -32.87 2.63 -4.79
C ARG A 293 -34.17 2.23 -5.50
N SER A 294 -34.14 1.13 -6.26
CA SER A 294 -35.30 0.60 -6.99
C SER A 294 -36.06 -0.50 -6.24
N ILE A 295 -35.64 -0.83 -5.01
CA ILE A 295 -36.18 -1.95 -4.24
C ILE A 295 -37.17 -1.44 -3.20
N SER A 296 -38.47 -1.52 -3.53
CA SER A 296 -39.56 -1.08 -2.66
C SER A 296 -39.99 -2.11 -1.61
N THR A 297 -39.39 -3.31 -1.60
CA THR A 297 -39.74 -4.34 -0.64
C THR A 297 -39.41 -3.91 0.80
N PRO A 298 -40.22 -4.31 1.79
CA PRO A 298 -39.93 -4.07 3.20
C PRO A 298 -38.56 -4.60 3.61
N CYS A 299 -37.87 -3.89 4.51
CA CYS A 299 -36.66 -4.37 5.15
C CYS A 299 -36.98 -5.58 6.03
N THR A 300 -36.26 -6.68 5.84
CA THR A 300 -36.44 -7.91 6.64
C THR A 300 -36.32 -7.67 8.14
N TYR A 301 -35.47 -6.74 8.56
CA TYR A 301 -35.20 -6.44 9.97
C TYR A 301 -36.09 -5.33 10.54
N GLU A 302 -36.59 -4.42 9.69
CA GLU A 302 -37.47 -3.31 10.07
C GLU A 302 -38.65 -3.26 9.09
N PRO A 303 -39.66 -4.16 9.19
CA PRO A 303 -40.69 -4.35 8.16
C PRO A 303 -41.59 -3.13 7.89
N HIS A 304 -41.58 -2.14 8.78
CA HIS A 304 -42.29 -0.88 8.64
C HIS A 304 -41.58 0.12 7.71
N ARG A 305 -40.38 -0.22 7.22
CA ARG A 305 -39.57 0.60 6.31
C ARG A 305 -39.28 -0.17 5.03
N ARG A 306 -39.25 0.51 3.89
CA ARG A 306 -38.82 -0.08 2.62
C ARG A 306 -37.30 0.03 2.48
N LEU A 307 -36.68 -0.91 1.76
CA LEU A 307 -35.24 -0.91 1.53
C LEU A 307 -34.75 0.39 0.84
N CYS A 308 -35.52 0.93 -0.10
CA CYS A 308 -35.23 2.19 -0.78
C CYS A 308 -35.28 3.45 0.12
N ASP A 309 -35.92 3.36 1.30
CA ASP A 309 -36.07 4.48 2.24
C ASP A 309 -35.00 4.46 3.35
N LEU A 310 -34.11 3.46 3.35
CA LEU A 310 -33.05 3.35 4.35
C LEU A 310 -31.93 4.36 4.07
N SER A 311 -31.45 5.02 5.12
CA SER A 311 -30.28 5.89 5.03
C SER A 311 -28.98 5.05 4.94
N PRO A 312 -27.84 5.67 4.58
CA PRO A 312 -26.55 4.98 4.62
C PRO A 312 -26.26 4.30 5.97
N TYR A 313 -26.60 4.96 7.08
CA TYR A 313 -26.35 4.41 8.42
C TYR A 313 -27.31 3.28 8.77
N ASP A 314 -28.55 3.32 8.27
CA ASP A 314 -29.51 2.22 8.45
C ASP A 314 -29.00 0.94 7.78
N HIS A 315 -28.49 1.05 6.55
CA HIS A 315 -27.88 -0.10 5.88
C HIS A 315 -26.68 -0.64 6.67
N LEU A 316 -25.80 0.22 7.19
CA LEU A 316 -24.64 -0.22 7.96
C LEU A 316 -25.03 -1.00 9.23
N ARG A 317 -26.16 -0.68 9.87
CA ARG A 317 -26.67 -1.44 11.03
C ARG A 317 -26.94 -2.92 10.72
N CYS A 318 -27.15 -3.27 9.44
CA CYS A 318 -27.52 -4.61 9.03
C CYS A 318 -26.35 -5.55 8.75
N PHE A 319 -25.12 -5.03 8.57
CA PHE A 319 -23.97 -5.85 8.16
C PHE A 319 -22.58 -5.31 8.58
N TYR A 320 -22.47 -4.05 9.02
CA TYR A 320 -21.18 -3.46 9.33
C TYR A 320 -20.78 -3.71 10.78
N ARG A 321 -19.55 -4.17 10.99
CA ARG A 321 -18.99 -4.44 12.32
C ARG A 321 -17.64 -3.76 12.48
N LEU A 322 -17.39 -3.17 13.64
CA LEU A 322 -16.09 -2.60 13.94
C LEU A 322 -15.11 -3.68 14.43
N CYS A 323 -13.87 -3.57 13.96
CA CYS A 323 -12.77 -4.39 14.45
C CYS A 323 -12.52 -4.07 15.93
N VAL A 324 -12.74 -5.07 16.79
CA VAL A 324 -12.61 -4.91 18.26
C VAL A 324 -11.15 -4.64 18.64
N ALA A 325 -10.18 -5.16 17.89
CA ALA A 325 -8.76 -4.89 18.15
C ALA A 325 -8.41 -3.40 17.92
N HIS A 326 -8.83 -2.84 16.78
CA HIS A 326 -8.66 -1.41 16.49
C HIS A 326 -9.40 -0.53 17.51
N PHE A 327 -10.64 -0.90 17.85
CA PHE A 327 -11.39 -0.24 18.90
C PHE A 327 -10.65 -0.22 20.24
N LYS A 328 -10.19 -1.37 20.72
CA LYS A 328 -9.46 -1.49 22.00
C LYS A 328 -8.17 -0.68 22.01
N ARG A 329 -7.42 -0.65 20.90
CA ARG A 329 -6.23 0.22 20.77
C ARG A 329 -6.59 1.70 20.86
N ASN A 330 -7.64 2.12 20.17
CA ASN A 330 -8.11 3.51 20.19
C ASN A 330 -8.57 3.94 21.59
N VAL A 331 -9.26 3.05 22.32
CA VAL A 331 -9.66 3.29 23.72
C VAL A 331 -8.44 3.27 24.65
N HIS A 332 -7.47 2.39 24.42
CA HIS A 332 -6.22 2.34 25.20
C HIS A 332 -5.42 3.66 25.13
N ALA A 333 -5.40 4.34 23.98
CA ALA A 333 -4.78 5.66 23.84
C ALA A 333 -5.44 6.74 24.73
N LEU A 334 -6.66 6.49 25.25
CA LEU A 334 -7.36 7.38 26.16
C LEU A 334 -7.14 7.04 27.63
N ARG A 335 -6.48 5.92 27.96
CA ARG A 335 -6.33 5.39 29.33
C ARG A 335 -5.77 6.40 30.32
N THR A 336 -4.80 7.22 29.91
CA THR A 336 -4.17 8.24 30.77
C THR A 336 -5.02 9.49 30.96
N TYR A 337 -6.14 9.61 30.26
CA TYR A 337 -7.00 10.81 30.27
C TYR A 337 -8.38 10.58 30.91
N VAL A 338 -8.68 9.35 31.34
CA VAL A 338 -9.97 8.97 31.90
C VAL A 338 -9.74 8.07 33.13
N SER A 339 -10.70 8.01 34.04
CA SER A 339 -10.64 7.08 35.18
C SER A 339 -10.78 5.63 34.72
N ASP A 340 -10.36 4.67 35.56
CA ASP A 340 -10.52 3.23 35.27
C ASP A 340 -12.00 2.82 35.10
N GLU A 341 -12.92 3.48 35.82
CA GLU A 341 -14.36 3.28 35.67
C GLU A 341 -14.82 3.68 34.25
N VAL A 342 -14.43 4.87 33.79
CA VAL A 342 -14.77 5.36 32.45
C VAL A 342 -14.11 4.52 31.37
N TYR A 343 -12.85 4.14 31.56
CA TYR A 343 -12.13 3.25 30.65
C TYR A 343 -12.84 1.89 30.50
N SER A 344 -13.27 1.30 31.61
CA SER A 344 -14.01 0.04 31.63
C SER A 344 -15.38 0.18 30.97
N ALA A 345 -16.10 1.29 31.23
CA ALA A 345 -17.37 1.61 30.59
C ALA A 345 -17.22 1.79 29.06
N MET A 346 -16.12 2.40 28.59
CA MET A 346 -15.85 2.50 27.16
C MET A 346 -15.61 1.13 26.54
N LEU A 347 -14.83 0.26 27.19
CA LEU A 347 -14.56 -1.09 26.70
C LEU A 347 -15.79 -2.00 26.70
N SER A 348 -16.71 -1.84 27.65
CA SER A 348 -17.91 -2.68 27.77
C SER A 348 -18.89 -2.52 26.61
N LEU A 349 -18.78 -1.44 25.82
CA LEU A 349 -19.61 -1.21 24.63
C LEU A 349 -19.32 -2.21 23.49
N ALA A 350 -18.18 -2.89 23.49
CA ALA A 350 -17.84 -3.90 22.48
C ALA A 350 -18.30 -5.31 22.92
N THR A 351 -19.62 -5.54 22.92
CA THR A 351 -20.22 -6.80 23.37
C THR A 351 -21.39 -7.25 22.49
N CYS A 352 -21.69 -8.56 22.53
CA CYS A 352 -22.95 -9.11 22.00
C CYS A 352 -23.98 -9.43 23.07
N GLU A 353 -23.65 -9.23 24.35
CA GLU A 353 -24.56 -9.43 25.48
C GLU A 353 -25.32 -8.14 25.77
N GLU A 354 -26.56 -8.26 26.24
CA GLU A 354 -27.33 -7.08 26.65
C GLU A 354 -26.66 -6.41 27.85
N HIS A 355 -26.50 -5.09 27.73
CA HIS A 355 -25.95 -4.28 28.80
C HIS A 355 -27.03 -4.09 29.88
N PRO A 356 -26.75 -4.36 31.18
CA PRO A 356 -27.75 -4.23 32.26
C PRO A 356 -28.40 -2.85 32.33
N ASP A 357 -27.61 -1.79 32.12
CA ASP A 357 -28.10 -0.43 31.89
C ASP A 357 -27.16 0.31 30.92
N ILE A 358 -27.51 0.31 29.63
CA ILE A 358 -26.71 1.00 28.61
C ILE A 358 -26.71 2.52 28.81
N GLN A 359 -27.81 3.10 29.29
CA GLN A 359 -27.91 4.56 29.46
C GLN A 359 -27.01 5.04 30.59
N ARG A 360 -26.94 4.28 31.69
CA ARG A 360 -25.96 4.51 32.75
C ARG A 360 -24.54 4.48 32.22
N THR A 361 -24.16 3.48 31.43
CA THR A 361 -22.82 3.40 30.82
C THR A 361 -22.52 4.61 29.94
N LEU A 362 -23.44 4.99 29.06
CA LEU A 362 -23.28 6.18 28.22
C LEU A 362 -23.16 7.46 29.08
N ASN A 363 -23.91 7.57 30.18
CA ASN A 363 -23.82 8.69 31.11
C ASN A 363 -22.49 8.72 31.88
N THR A 364 -21.97 7.57 32.32
CA THR A 364 -20.64 7.46 32.93
C THR A 364 -19.56 7.97 31.98
N ILE A 365 -19.59 7.54 30.71
CA ILE A 365 -18.62 8.00 29.70
C ILE A 365 -18.80 9.50 29.43
N ARG A 366 -20.04 9.99 29.30
CA ARG A 366 -20.34 11.41 29.06
C ARG A 366 -19.82 12.32 30.16
N ARG A 367 -19.85 11.86 31.42
CA ARG A 367 -19.35 12.60 32.60
C ARG A 367 -17.87 12.33 32.89
N GLY A 368 -17.23 11.43 32.15
CA GLY A 368 -15.84 11.00 32.34
C GLY A 368 -14.75 11.99 31.90
N GLY A 369 -15.08 13.28 31.81
CA GLY A 369 -14.18 14.35 31.37
C GLY A 369 -14.22 14.67 29.87
N PRO A 370 -13.52 15.73 29.41
CA PRO A 370 -13.66 16.25 28.05
C PRO A 370 -13.31 15.25 26.95
N LYS A 371 -12.27 14.43 27.14
CA LYS A 371 -11.86 13.43 26.15
C LYS A 371 -12.87 12.29 26.02
N ALA A 372 -13.40 11.79 27.14
CA ALA A 372 -14.42 10.74 27.13
C ALA A 372 -15.73 11.25 26.51
N ALA A 373 -16.16 12.46 26.87
CA ALA A 373 -17.34 13.10 26.31
C ALA A 373 -17.19 13.35 24.79
N ALA A 374 -16.05 13.86 24.34
CA ALA A 374 -15.77 14.07 22.92
C ALA A 374 -15.72 12.75 22.14
N TRP A 375 -15.10 11.71 22.71
CA TRP A 375 -15.09 10.38 22.12
C TRP A 375 -16.51 9.82 21.95
N LEU A 376 -17.34 9.91 23.00
CA LEU A 376 -18.71 9.42 22.94
C LEU A 376 -19.55 10.23 21.94
N LYS A 377 -19.39 11.55 21.92
CA LYS A 377 -20.04 12.43 20.94
C LYS A 377 -19.66 12.04 19.52
N ASP A 378 -18.39 11.75 19.25
CA ASP A 378 -17.96 11.22 17.95
C ASP A 378 -18.67 9.90 17.62
N LYS A 379 -18.80 8.95 18.54
CA LYS A 379 -19.48 7.66 18.28
C LYS A 379 -21.00 7.78 18.08
N LEU A 380 -21.63 8.79 18.67
CA LEU A 380 -23.06 9.05 18.53
C LEU A 380 -23.41 9.90 17.31
N GLU A 381 -22.63 10.95 17.04
CA GLU A 381 -22.96 11.97 16.06
C GLU A 381 -22.03 11.97 14.84
N GLY A 382 -20.74 11.75 15.06
CA GLY A 382 -19.70 11.80 14.03
C GLY A 382 -19.64 10.54 13.17
N THR A 383 -19.56 9.38 13.82
CA THR A 383 -19.54 8.02 13.26
C THR A 383 -20.79 7.29 13.71
N LYS A 384 -21.97 7.72 13.22
CA LYS A 384 -23.28 7.24 13.69
C LYS A 384 -23.52 5.73 13.58
N PHE A 385 -22.71 5.02 12.79
CA PHE A 385 -22.72 3.56 12.71
C PHE A 385 -21.92 2.86 13.83
N ALA A 386 -21.07 3.57 14.58
CA ALA A 386 -20.07 2.95 15.44
C ALA A 386 -20.66 2.16 16.59
N LEU A 387 -21.66 2.68 17.30
CA LEU A 387 -22.31 1.94 18.39
C LEU A 387 -23.04 0.68 17.89
N PRO A 388 -23.93 0.75 16.88
CA PRO A 388 -24.52 -0.46 16.29
C PRO A 388 -23.51 -1.45 15.72
N ALA A 389 -22.33 -0.98 15.30
CA ALA A 389 -21.26 -1.83 14.78
C ALA A 389 -20.34 -2.42 15.88
N LEU A 390 -20.46 -1.97 17.13
CA LEU A 390 -19.72 -2.50 18.29
C LEU A 390 -20.59 -3.31 19.24
N TYR A 391 -21.87 -2.94 19.35
CA TYR A 391 -22.82 -3.47 20.31
C TYR A 391 -23.97 -4.17 19.57
N GLN A 392 -23.98 -5.51 19.60
CA GLN A 392 -24.92 -6.30 18.81
C GLN A 392 -26.40 -5.99 19.10
N PRO A 393 -26.84 -5.75 20.35
CA PRO A 393 -28.25 -5.42 20.62
C PRO A 393 -28.73 -4.10 19.99
N MET A 394 -27.82 -3.18 19.59
CA MET A 394 -28.17 -2.01 18.78
C MET A 394 -27.99 -2.23 17.27
N SER A 395 -27.39 -3.36 16.89
CA SER A 395 -27.23 -3.82 15.53
C SER A 395 -28.51 -4.51 15.04
N LEU A 396 -28.67 -4.56 13.72
CA LEU A 396 -29.65 -5.43 13.07
C LEU A 396 -29.00 -6.71 12.53
N ILE A 397 -27.68 -6.89 12.75
CA ILE A 397 -26.98 -8.13 12.43
C ILE A 397 -27.50 -9.25 13.35
N PRO A 398 -28.01 -10.37 12.80
CA PRO A 398 -28.40 -11.53 13.58
C PRO A 398 -27.28 -12.06 14.48
N LEU A 399 -27.60 -12.45 15.72
CA LEU A 399 -26.62 -12.90 16.72
C LEU A 399 -25.74 -14.05 16.22
N ALA A 400 -26.32 -14.99 15.47
CA ALA A 400 -25.57 -16.10 14.88
C ALA A 400 -24.51 -15.62 13.89
N LEU A 401 -24.83 -14.64 13.04
CA LEU A 401 -23.88 -14.05 12.09
C LEU A 401 -22.82 -13.23 12.83
N TRP A 402 -23.22 -12.45 13.83
CA TRP A 402 -22.30 -11.67 14.66
C TRP A 402 -21.25 -12.55 15.36
N LYS A 403 -21.68 -13.68 15.94
CA LYS A 403 -20.79 -14.65 16.61
C LYS A 403 -19.93 -15.44 15.62
N ALA A 404 -20.42 -15.73 14.42
CA ALA A 404 -19.66 -16.41 13.37
C ALA A 404 -18.59 -15.51 12.72
N SER A 405 -18.72 -14.20 12.85
CA SER A 405 -17.75 -13.24 12.35
C SER A 405 -16.52 -13.13 13.28
N PRO A 406 -15.29 -13.13 12.74
CA PRO A 406 -14.09 -12.81 13.51
C PRO A 406 -14.24 -11.45 14.21
N SER A 407 -13.89 -11.37 15.49
CA SER A 407 -13.93 -10.09 16.23
C SER A 407 -12.74 -9.18 15.94
N THR A 408 -11.72 -9.71 15.24
CA THR A 408 -10.48 -8.99 14.91
C THR A 408 -10.08 -9.20 13.45
N THR A 409 -9.38 -8.20 12.90
CA THR A 409 -8.76 -8.23 11.59
C THR A 409 -7.32 -8.76 11.68
N ASN A 410 -7.05 -9.75 12.53
CA ASN A 410 -5.68 -10.23 12.77
C ASN A 410 -5.01 -10.76 11.49
N GLY A 411 -5.78 -11.36 10.58
CA GLY A 411 -5.29 -11.79 9.26
C GLY A 411 -4.81 -10.59 8.44
N ASN A 412 -5.63 -9.55 8.35
CA ASN A 412 -5.34 -8.27 7.73
C ASN A 412 -4.07 -7.61 8.30
N GLU A 413 -3.94 -7.56 9.63
CA GLU A 413 -2.75 -6.98 10.26
C GLU A 413 -1.47 -7.75 9.96
N GLN A 414 -1.57 -9.08 9.81
CA GLN A 414 -0.45 -9.90 9.38
C GLN A 414 -0.14 -9.68 7.90
N ALA A 415 -1.15 -9.60 7.04
CA ALA A 415 -1.00 -9.29 5.61
C ALA A 415 -0.32 -7.93 5.41
N HIS A 416 -0.79 -6.88 6.07
CA HIS A 416 -0.15 -5.56 6.07
C HIS A 416 1.29 -5.58 6.57
N ARG A 417 1.57 -6.30 7.67
CA ARG A 417 2.95 -6.40 8.19
C ARG A 417 3.87 -7.11 7.19
N ASN A 418 3.40 -8.15 6.52
CA ASN A 418 4.15 -8.84 5.49
C ASN A 418 4.38 -7.91 4.29
N ALA A 419 3.33 -7.21 3.87
CA ALA A 419 3.37 -6.19 2.84
C ALA A 419 4.37 -5.06 3.15
N TYR A 420 4.50 -4.62 4.41
CA TYR A 420 5.48 -3.59 4.82
C TYR A 420 6.91 -4.09 4.92
N ARG A 421 7.12 -5.37 5.27
CA ARG A 421 8.47 -5.97 5.23
C ARG A 421 9.04 -5.92 3.82
N GLU A 422 8.16 -5.93 2.82
CA GLU A 422 8.56 -5.76 1.45
C GLU A 422 8.89 -4.31 1.09
N GLY A 423 8.37 -3.30 1.78
CA GLY A 423 8.76 -1.91 1.59
C GLY A 423 7.71 -0.91 2.04
N VAL A 424 8.18 0.23 2.53
CA VAL A 424 7.37 1.40 2.94
C VAL A 424 7.88 2.66 2.25
N HIS A 425 7.02 3.67 2.12
CA HIS A 425 7.31 4.94 1.44
C HIS A 425 7.84 4.74 0.02
N LEU A 426 7.15 3.91 -0.76
CA LEU A 426 7.39 3.66 -2.16
C LEU A 426 6.72 4.74 -3.03
N THR A 427 7.22 4.92 -4.27
CA THR A 427 6.44 5.55 -5.34
C THR A 427 5.17 4.74 -5.63
N LEU A 428 4.14 5.38 -6.20
CA LEU A 428 2.87 4.71 -6.50
C LEU A 428 3.08 3.47 -7.37
N LEU A 429 3.84 3.61 -8.48
CA LEU A 429 4.07 2.53 -9.41
C LEU A 429 4.80 1.35 -8.74
N ALA A 430 5.81 1.64 -7.91
CA ALA A 430 6.48 0.59 -7.14
C ALA A 430 5.54 -0.08 -6.12
N GLY A 431 4.65 0.68 -5.49
CA GLY A 431 3.59 0.15 -4.62
C GLY A 431 2.64 -0.80 -5.34
N ILE A 432 2.19 -0.43 -6.54
CA ILE A 432 1.34 -1.25 -7.41
C ILE A 432 2.05 -2.55 -7.81
N MET A 433 3.29 -2.46 -8.33
CA MET A 433 4.05 -3.64 -8.80
C MET A 433 4.41 -4.59 -7.64
N LYS A 434 4.65 -4.04 -6.44
CA LYS A 434 4.78 -4.85 -5.22
C LYS A 434 3.49 -5.57 -4.84
N GLY A 435 2.38 -4.83 -4.81
CA GLY A 435 1.06 -5.41 -4.56
C GLY A 435 0.77 -6.54 -5.55
N MET A 436 1.05 -6.32 -6.84
CA MET A 436 0.88 -7.31 -7.90
C MET A 436 1.63 -8.60 -7.60
N LYS A 437 2.93 -8.51 -7.26
CA LYS A 437 3.73 -9.70 -6.94
C LYS A 437 3.19 -10.45 -5.72
N PHE A 438 2.79 -9.72 -4.68
CA PHE A 438 2.26 -10.30 -3.45
C PHE A 438 0.92 -11.01 -3.70
N ASP A 439 -0.01 -10.34 -4.38
CA ASP A 439 -1.36 -10.84 -4.66
C ASP A 439 -1.33 -12.00 -5.68
N GLN A 440 -0.41 -11.96 -6.68
CA GLN A 440 -0.17 -13.08 -7.59
C GLN A 440 0.42 -14.29 -6.86
N GLY A 441 1.40 -14.10 -5.96
CA GLY A 441 1.95 -15.19 -5.16
C GLY A 441 0.89 -15.84 -4.27
N ALA A 442 -0.04 -15.05 -3.72
CA ALA A 442 -1.20 -15.57 -2.99
C ALA A 442 -2.10 -16.43 -3.89
N THR A 443 -2.41 -15.93 -5.09
CA THR A 443 -3.26 -16.62 -6.08
C THR A 443 -2.62 -17.93 -6.55
N SER A 444 -1.36 -17.92 -6.98
CA SER A 444 -0.65 -19.12 -7.44
C SER A 444 -0.53 -20.18 -6.34
N SER A 445 -0.39 -19.74 -5.08
CA SER A 445 -0.40 -20.66 -3.95
C SER A 445 -1.75 -21.35 -3.76
N MET A 446 -2.87 -20.68 -4.04
CA MET A 446 -4.19 -21.33 -4.02
C MET A 446 -4.31 -22.33 -5.16
N ASP A 447 -3.83 -21.99 -6.35
CA ASP A 447 -3.86 -22.91 -7.51
C ASP A 447 -3.03 -24.17 -7.24
N VAL A 448 -1.86 -24.03 -6.63
CA VAL A 448 -0.99 -25.16 -6.24
C VAL A 448 -1.67 -26.05 -5.21
N HIS A 449 -2.35 -25.48 -4.21
CA HIS A 449 -3.08 -26.25 -3.22
C HIS A 449 -4.28 -26.98 -3.85
N ALA A 450 -5.09 -26.29 -4.66
CA ALA A 450 -6.24 -26.89 -5.33
C ALA A 450 -5.83 -28.03 -6.29
N THR A 451 -4.68 -27.89 -6.96
CA THR A 451 -4.21 -28.88 -7.96
C THR A 451 -3.46 -30.05 -7.31
N PHE A 452 -2.61 -29.79 -6.31
CA PHE A 452 -1.65 -30.76 -5.79
C PHE A 452 -1.83 -31.05 -4.29
N GLY A 453 -2.74 -30.37 -3.60
CA GLY A 453 -2.91 -30.47 -2.13
C GLY A 453 -1.79 -29.83 -1.32
N VAL A 454 -0.84 -29.13 -1.95
CA VAL A 454 0.34 -28.58 -1.27
C VAL A 454 0.00 -27.25 -0.60
N SER A 455 0.05 -27.25 0.72
CA SER A 455 -0.19 -26.06 1.56
C SER A 455 1.04 -25.13 1.62
N THR A 456 0.82 -23.85 1.91
CA THR A 456 1.91 -22.85 2.10
C THR A 456 2.76 -23.08 3.35
N ARG A 457 2.29 -23.94 4.25
CA ARG A 457 2.94 -24.27 5.52
C ARG A 457 2.76 -25.76 5.75
N ASP A 458 3.79 -26.38 6.31
CA ASP A 458 3.75 -27.79 6.74
C ASP A 458 2.87 -28.00 7.97
N GLN A 459 2.52 -26.92 8.67
CA GLN A 459 1.65 -26.94 9.84
C GLN A 459 0.23 -26.54 9.47
N GLU A 460 -0.74 -27.32 9.94
CA GLU A 460 -2.16 -26.97 9.84
C GLU A 460 -2.44 -25.60 10.47
N ALA A 461 -3.40 -24.87 9.89
CA ALA A 461 -3.78 -23.56 10.39
C ALA A 461 -4.22 -23.66 11.86
N THR A 462 -3.60 -22.86 12.73
CA THR A 462 -3.91 -22.82 14.18
C THR A 462 -5.38 -22.55 14.51
N GLN A 463 -6.20 -22.08 13.55
CA GLN A 463 -7.64 -21.96 13.73
C GLN A 463 -8.33 -23.33 13.88
N VAL A 464 -7.90 -24.37 13.16
CA VAL A 464 -8.43 -25.74 13.31
C VAL A 464 -8.11 -26.28 14.71
N TYR A 465 -6.90 -26.03 15.20
CA TYR A 465 -6.49 -26.33 16.58
C TYR A 465 -7.24 -25.50 17.65
N ARG A 466 -7.63 -24.25 17.34
CA ARG A 466 -8.42 -23.41 18.25
C ARG A 466 -9.89 -23.83 18.28
N ALA A 467 -10.46 -24.21 17.13
CA ALA A 467 -11.82 -24.73 17.03
C ALA A 467 -11.95 -26.05 17.82
N THR A 468 -10.98 -26.97 17.67
CA THR A 468 -10.94 -28.20 18.45
C THR A 468 -10.76 -27.96 19.96
N ARG A 469 -9.96 -26.97 20.38
CA ARG A 469 -9.83 -26.60 21.81
C ARG A 469 -11.07 -25.89 22.39
N CYS A 470 -11.86 -25.19 21.58
CA CYS A 470 -13.12 -24.59 22.04
C CYS A 470 -14.20 -25.65 22.37
N ILE A 471 -14.12 -26.85 21.77
CA ILE A 471 -15.06 -27.94 22.03
C ILE A 471 -14.79 -28.60 23.41
N VAL A 472 -13.60 -28.42 23.99
CA VAL A 472 -13.18 -29.11 25.23
C VAL A 472 -13.50 -28.33 26.51
N ARG A 473 -14.11 -27.15 26.42
CA ARG A 473 -14.63 -26.42 27.60
C ARG A 473 -16.15 -26.54 27.66
N GLN A 474 -16.63 -27.70 28.12
CA GLN A 474 -17.94 -27.81 28.76
C GLN A 474 -17.80 -27.66 30.26
#